data_AF-A0A949V832-F1
#
_entry.id   AF-A0A949V832-F1
#
_cell.length_a   1.000
_cell.length_b   1.000
_cell.length_c   1.000
_cell.angle_alpha   90.00
_cell.angle_beta   90.00
_cell.angle_gamma   90.00
#
_symmetry.space_group_name_H-M   'P 1'
#
loop_
_entity.id
_entity.type
_entity.pdbx_description
1 polymer ?
#
loop_
_entity_poly.entity_id
_entity_poly.type
_entity_poly.pdbx_seq_one_letter_code
_entity_poly.pdbx_strand_id
1 'polypeptide(L)'
;GYYRHCGWLDNVATVLSELVEVIDPEKLVTVAELSPITWVQRLGYLLESVGSEEIWQPLSEYINAKKPVRSPLLPSVTIKGAVFSKRWQIYINNKVESEI
;
A
#
# COMPACT_ATOMS: atom_id res chain seq x y z
N GLY A 1 5.14 -21.71 -8.13
CA GLY A 1 5.43 -20.99 -6.89
C GLY A 1 4.15 -20.87 -6.10
N TYR A 2 4.13 -21.45 -4.90
CA TYR A 2 2.99 -21.44 -3.97
C TYR A 2 2.71 -20.02 -3.46
N TYR A 3 1.92 -19.26 -4.22
CA TYR A 3 1.38 -17.94 -3.83
C TYR A 3 -0.14 -17.87 -4.05
N ARG A 4 -0.78 -19.02 -4.22
CA ARG A 4 -2.18 -19.10 -4.57
C ARG A 4 -2.97 -19.57 -3.36
N HIS A 5 -3.81 -18.65 -2.89
CA HIS A 5 -4.95 -18.79 -1.98
C HIS A 5 -4.67 -18.54 -0.48
N CYS A 6 -5.40 -17.53 0.01
CA CYS A 6 -5.64 -17.13 1.39
C CYS A 6 -4.49 -16.45 2.16
N GLY A 7 -4.68 -15.18 2.51
CA GLY A 7 -4.10 -14.60 3.70
C GLY A 7 -2.90 -13.69 3.56
N TRP A 8 -2.27 -13.49 2.39
CA TRP A 8 -1.08 -12.60 2.35
C TRP A 8 -1.45 -11.14 2.65
N LEU A 9 -2.49 -10.61 1.99
CA LEU A 9 -2.96 -9.26 2.27
C LEU A 9 -3.59 -9.16 3.66
N ASP A 10 -4.30 -10.20 4.10
CA ASP A 10 -4.97 -10.21 5.41
C ASP A 10 -3.95 -10.26 6.56
N ASN A 11 -2.93 -11.14 6.46
CA ASN A 11 -1.85 -11.22 7.44
C ASN A 11 -1.03 -9.93 7.46
N VAL A 12 -0.76 -9.32 6.30
CA VAL A 12 -0.07 -8.03 6.22
C VAL A 12 -0.95 -6.91 6.81
N ALA A 13 -2.26 -6.93 6.58
CA ALA A 13 -3.19 -5.99 7.18
C ALA A 13 -3.22 -6.13 8.71
N THR A 14 -3.25 -7.35 9.25
CA THR A 14 -3.17 -7.59 10.69
C THR A 14 -1.88 -7.03 11.29
N VAL A 15 -0.72 -7.37 10.73
CA VAL A 15 0.56 -6.84 11.22
C VAL A 15 0.64 -5.32 11.09
N LEU A 16 0.13 -4.75 9.99
CA LEU A 16 0.09 -3.31 9.82
C LEU A 16 -0.89 -2.64 10.80
N SER A 17 -2.00 -3.27 11.16
CA SER A 17 -2.96 -2.73 12.14
C SER A 17 -2.34 -2.59 13.53
N GLU A 18 -1.51 -3.54 13.95
CA GLU A 18 -0.75 -3.45 15.20
C GLU A 18 0.37 -2.40 15.11
N LEU A 19 0.97 -2.24 13.93
CA LEU A 19 2.05 -1.28 13.72
C LEU A 19 1.55 0.17 13.64
N VAL A 20 0.37 0.40 13.07
CA VAL A 20 -0.27 1.72 12.91
C VAL A 20 -0.35 2.48 14.23
N GLU A 21 -0.57 1.80 15.36
CA GLU A 21 -0.63 2.44 16.68
C GLU A 21 0.69 3.08 17.13
N VAL A 22 1.82 2.63 16.58
CA VAL A 22 3.17 3.13 16.92
C VAL A 22 3.85 3.86 15.77
N ILE A 23 3.21 3.97 14.60
CA ILE A 23 3.77 4.68 13.46
C ILE A 23 3.72 6.19 13.73
N ASP A 24 4.89 6.82 13.62
CA ASP A 24 5.03 8.25 13.52
C ASP A 24 4.93 8.67 12.03
N PRO A 25 3.94 9.50 11.64
CA PRO A 25 3.71 9.85 10.25
C PRO A 25 4.88 10.58 9.57
N GLU A 26 5.64 11.41 10.31
CA GLU A 26 6.78 12.15 9.77
C GLU A 26 7.98 11.23 9.57
N LYS A 27 8.23 10.33 10.54
CA LYS A 27 9.27 9.30 10.41
C LYS A 27 8.96 8.33 9.27
N LEU A 28 7.68 8.02 9.03
CA LEU A 28 7.27 7.18 7.91
C LEU A 28 7.67 7.79 6.57
N VAL A 29 7.46 9.10 6.38
CA VAL A 29 7.91 9.81 5.17
C VAL A 29 9.44 9.79 5.05
N THR A 30 10.15 10.04 6.15
CA THR A 30 11.63 10.02 6.17
C THR A 30 12.17 8.66 5.71
N VAL A 31 11.59 7.56 6.18
CA VAL A 31 11.98 6.19 5.76
C VAL A 31 11.58 5.92 4.31
N ALA A 32 10.45 6.46 3.85
CA ALA A 32 9.99 6.32 2.48
C ALA A 32 10.93 7.00 1.46
N GLU A 33 11.61 8.08 1.84
CA GLU A 33 12.62 8.74 1.00
C GLU A 33 13.86 7.86 0.73
N LEU A 34 14.17 6.97 1.66
CA LEU A 34 15.29 6.04 1.57
C LEU A 34 14.93 4.72 0.88
N SER A 35 13.64 4.55 0.53
CA SER A 35 13.10 3.29 0.02
C SER A 35 12.77 3.37 -1.46
N PRO A 36 12.77 2.25 -2.20
CA PRO A 36 12.27 2.22 -3.57
C PRO A 36 10.83 2.73 -3.62
N ILE A 37 10.55 3.71 -4.50
CA ILE A 37 9.24 4.37 -4.54
C ILE A 37 8.07 3.40 -4.75
N THR A 38 8.28 2.30 -5.48
CA THR A 38 7.29 1.24 -5.68
C THR A 38 6.88 0.52 -4.38
N TRP A 39 7.81 0.39 -3.42
CA TRP A 39 7.48 -0.17 -2.11
C TRP A 39 6.63 0.79 -1.30
N VAL A 40 6.94 2.09 -1.37
CA VAL A 40 6.17 3.15 -0.72
C VAL A 40 4.74 3.20 -1.27
N GLN A 41 4.56 3.09 -2.60
CA GLN A 41 3.24 3.03 -3.24
C GLN A 41 2.38 1.88 -2.71
N ARG A 42 2.98 0.68 -2.55
CA ARG A 42 2.28 -0.50 -2.02
C ARG A 42 1.95 -0.34 -0.55
N LEU A 43 2.92 0.09 0.25
CA LEU A 43 2.74 0.31 1.68
C LEU A 43 1.63 1.33 1.95
N GLY A 44 1.62 2.46 1.23
CA GLY A 44 0.61 3.48 1.38
C GLY A 44 -0.81 2.97 1.13
N TYR A 45 -1.01 2.17 0.07
CA TYR A 45 -2.31 1.55 -0.20
C TYR A 45 -2.75 0.60 0.92
N LEU A 46 -1.81 -0.18 1.48
CA LEU A 46 -2.12 -1.09 2.58
C LEU A 46 -2.41 -0.34 3.88
N LEU A 47 -1.65 0.71 4.18
CA LEU A 47 -1.89 1.57 5.35
C LEU A 47 -3.23 2.30 5.27
N GLU A 48 -3.68 2.73 4.08
CA GLU A 48 -5.02 3.33 3.91
C GLU A 48 -6.14 2.37 4.31
N SER A 49 -5.92 1.04 4.23
CA SER A 49 -6.92 0.03 4.60
C SER A 49 -6.99 -0.27 6.10
N VAL A 50 -5.97 0.09 6.88
CA VAL A 50 -5.87 -0.29 8.30
C VAL A 50 -5.58 0.86 9.27
N GLY A 51 -5.18 2.03 8.76
CA GLY A 51 -4.78 3.19 9.56
C GLY A 51 -5.65 4.41 9.35
N SER A 52 -5.57 5.35 10.30
CA SER A 52 -6.22 6.66 10.20
C SER A 52 -5.57 7.53 9.12
N GLU A 53 -6.33 8.51 8.62
CA GLU A 53 -5.84 9.46 7.60
C GLU A 53 -4.57 10.18 8.02
N GLU A 54 -4.44 10.53 9.30
CA GLU A 54 -3.27 11.19 9.87
C GLU A 54 -1.96 10.41 9.65
N ILE A 55 -2.04 9.07 9.55
CA ILE A 55 -0.86 8.22 9.39
C ILE A 55 -0.40 8.14 7.94
N TRP A 56 -1.34 7.98 7.00
CA TRP A 56 -1.00 7.76 5.60
C TRP A 56 -1.03 9.03 4.75
N GLN A 57 -1.69 10.10 5.20
CA GLN A 57 -1.83 11.33 4.43
C GLN A 57 -0.48 11.96 4.04
N PRO A 58 0.49 12.16 4.97
CA PRO A 58 1.80 12.72 4.62
C PRO A 58 2.54 11.87 3.57
N LEU A 59 2.39 10.55 3.65
CA LEU A 59 2.97 9.62 2.69
C LEU A 59 2.33 9.76 1.30
N SER A 60 1.02 10.01 1.25
CA SER A 60 0.31 10.24 -0.01
C SER A 60 0.73 11.55 -0.69
N GLU A 61 0.96 12.60 0.10
CA GLU A 61 1.46 13.89 -0.39
C GLU A 61 2.88 13.74 -0.96
N TYR A 62 3.74 13.02 -0.24
CA TYR A 62 5.09 12.66 -0.70
C TYR A 62 5.06 11.93 -2.06
N ILE A 63 4.22 10.90 -2.22
CA ILE A 63 4.09 10.17 -3.49
C ILE A 63 3.60 11.09 -4.62
N ASN A 64 2.57 11.89 -4.35
CA ASN A 64 2.01 12.81 -5.35
C ASN A 64 3.03 13.85 -5.81
N ALA A 65 3.87 14.36 -4.91
CA ALA A 65 4.94 15.28 -5.24
C ALA A 65 6.01 14.63 -6.15
N LYS A 66 6.35 13.36 -5.93
CA LYS A 66 7.34 12.63 -6.73
C LYS A 66 6.84 12.20 -8.11
N LYS A 67 5.53 12.16 -8.34
CA LYS A 67 4.89 11.72 -9.60
C LYS A 67 5.47 10.39 -10.14
N PRO A 68 5.51 9.32 -9.34
CA PRO A 68 6.18 8.08 -9.73
C PRO A 68 5.45 7.32 -10.84
N VAL A 69 6.18 6.37 -11.44
CA VAL A 69 5.60 5.41 -12.37
C VAL A 69 4.49 4.60 -11.71
N ARG A 70 3.50 4.22 -12.51
CA ARG A 70 2.38 3.42 -12.04
C ARG A 70 2.82 1.98 -11.85
N SER A 71 2.48 1.39 -10.71
CA SER A 71 2.91 0.03 -10.36
C SER A 71 1.72 -0.88 -10.08
N PRO A 72 1.82 -2.20 -10.29
CA PRO A 72 0.84 -3.15 -9.77
C PRO A 72 1.00 -3.34 -8.25
N LEU A 73 -0.13 -3.51 -7.55
CA LEU A 73 -0.16 -3.89 -6.13
C LEU A 73 0.54 -5.24 -5.94
N LEU A 74 0.14 -6.25 -6.73
CA LEU A 74 0.81 -7.55 -6.81
C LEU A 74 1.53 -7.71 -8.15
N PRO A 75 2.87 -7.77 -8.20
CA PRO A 75 3.61 -7.93 -9.46
C PRO A 75 3.23 -9.19 -10.25
N SER A 76 2.84 -10.26 -9.56
CA SER A 76 2.55 -11.58 -10.12
C SER A 76 1.14 -11.71 -10.70
N VAL A 77 0.30 -10.69 -10.58
CA VAL A 77 -1.10 -10.71 -11.04
C VAL A 77 -1.30 -9.71 -12.18
N THR A 78 -2.11 -10.08 -13.18
CA THR A 78 -2.41 -9.22 -14.32
C THR A 78 -3.13 -7.93 -13.88
N ILE A 79 -2.79 -6.80 -14.49
CA ILE A 79 -3.47 -5.51 -14.25
C ILE A 79 -4.71 -5.30 -15.14
N LYS A 80 -5.04 -6.27 -16.01
CA LYS A 80 -6.18 -6.15 -16.91
C LYS A 80 -7.49 -6.08 -16.11
N GLY A 81 -8.20 -4.96 -16.23
CA GLY A 81 -9.44 -4.70 -15.47
C GLY A 81 -9.22 -4.23 -14.03
N ALA A 82 -7.96 -3.98 -13.61
CA ALA A 82 -7.66 -3.48 -12.28
C ALA A 82 -8.11 -2.02 -12.12
N VAL A 83 -8.62 -1.69 -10.92
CA VAL A 83 -8.92 -0.31 -10.54
C VAL A 83 -7.62 0.43 -10.29
N PHE A 84 -7.50 1.66 -10.79
CA PHE A 84 -6.32 2.49 -10.56
C PHE A 84 -6.55 3.44 -9.38
N SER A 85 -5.73 3.30 -8.33
CA SER A 85 -5.67 4.30 -7.26
C SER A 85 -4.78 5.46 -7.70
N LYS A 86 -5.41 6.61 -7.94
CA LYS A 86 -4.70 7.85 -8.26
C LYS A 86 -3.86 8.34 -7.08
N ARG A 87 -4.32 8.13 -5.84
CA ARG A 87 -3.62 8.54 -4.61
C ARG A 87 -2.24 7.87 -4.51
N TRP A 88 -2.20 6.57 -4.74
CA TRP A 88 -0.97 5.76 -4.58
C TRP A 88 -0.24 5.48 -5.89
N GLN A 89 -0.79 5.93 -7.01
CA GLN A 89 -0.31 5.59 -8.36
C GLN A 89 -0.17 4.07 -8.55
N ILE A 90 -1.14 3.30 -8.05
CA ILE A 90 -1.09 1.84 -8.05
C ILE A 90 -2.31 1.20 -8.71
N TYR A 91 -2.10 0.12 -9.45
CA TYR A 91 -3.17 -0.74 -9.97
C TYR A 91 -3.55 -1.78 -8.91
N ILE A 92 -4.78 -1.72 -8.42
CA ILE A 92 -5.37 -2.65 -7.47
C ILE A 92 -5.80 -3.89 -8.25
N ASN A 93 -4.83 -4.78 -8.46
CA ASN A 93 -4.98 -6.01 -9.25
C ASN A 93 -5.22 -7.26 -8.40
N ASN A 94 -5.56 -7.08 -7.13
CA ASN A 94 -6.04 -8.13 -6.25
C ASN A 94 -7.18 -7.58 -5.39
N LYS A 95 -8.23 -8.37 -5.18
CA LYS A 95 -9.22 -8.05 -4.15
C LYS A 95 -8.70 -8.62 -2.82
N VAL A 96 -8.69 -7.79 -1.78
CA VAL A 96 -8.73 -8.29 -0.41
C VAL A 96 -10.12 -8.93 -0.30
N GLU A 97 -10.20 -10.25 -0.32
CA GLU A 97 -11.45 -10.95 -0.04
C GLU A 97 -11.71 -10.84 1.46
N SER A 98 -12.22 -9.71 1.90
CA SER A 98 -12.89 -9.64 3.20
C SER A 98 -14.21 -10.40 3.01
N GLU A 99 -14.28 -11.61 3.56
CA GLU A 99 -15.55 -12.34 3.64
C GLU A 99 -16.59 -11.45 4.34
N ILE A 100 -17.77 -11.36 3.73
CA ILE A 100 -18.97 -10.73 4.29
C ILE A 100 -19.64 -11.74 5.21
#